data_AF-A0A927JCP1-F1
#
_entry.id   AF-A0A927JCP1-F1
#
_cell.length_a   1.000
_cell.length_b   1.000
_cell.length_c   1.000
_cell.angle_alpha   90.00
_cell.angle_beta   90.00
_cell.angle_gamma   90.00
#
_symmetry.space_group_name_H-M   'P 1'
#
loop_
_entity.id
_entity.type
_entity.pdbx_description
1 polymer ?
#
loop_
_entity_poly.entity_id
_entity_poly.type
_entity_poly.pdbx_seq_one_letter_code
_entity_poly.pdbx_strand_id
1 'polypeptide(L)'
;MNMHKTGAAATAVTPVVLAGALLWHPPIPGRLPDSAAVAEHIAEHPTVWGLSHIALAVASAFLIVAFAAIHSYLRDAGDRWLSSAGFGLIVLGSLGYALLPGMEFGPLAAHEAGADAEAVQDALMTWFKPVLLISGVAFLLGVAGFAAAIKRTGALGRIEGTIAVIALIVFAASRIIPIGIAQFYVQPLAAAVALWLLATAMWAATEHRQEHQMAGTRL
;
A
#
# COMPACT_ATOMS: atom_id res chain seq x y z
N MET A 1 23.81 -9.83 -3.44
CA MET A 1 22.48 -9.95 -4.09
C MET A 1 22.27 -8.72 -4.95
N ASN A 2 21.84 -8.86 -6.22
CA ASN A 2 21.66 -7.72 -7.12
C ASN A 2 20.49 -6.85 -6.62
N MET A 3 20.73 -5.56 -6.35
CA MET A 3 19.73 -4.64 -5.78
C MET A 3 18.40 -4.64 -6.56
N HIS A 4 18.45 -4.85 -7.87
CA HIS A 4 17.23 -4.92 -8.70
C HIS A 4 16.42 -6.20 -8.48
N LYS A 5 17.06 -7.36 -8.24
CA LYS A 5 16.34 -8.60 -7.89
C LYS A 5 15.69 -8.50 -6.51
N THR A 6 16.38 -7.89 -5.56
CA THR A 6 15.81 -7.61 -4.23
C THR A 6 14.64 -6.65 -4.31
N GLY A 7 14.76 -5.59 -5.11
CA GLY A 7 13.66 -4.65 -5.37
C GLY A 7 12.45 -5.33 -6.01
N ALA A 8 12.66 -6.15 -7.03
CA ALA A 8 11.58 -6.91 -7.68
C ALA A 8 10.88 -7.87 -6.71
N ALA A 9 11.64 -8.60 -5.89
CA ALA A 9 11.09 -9.47 -4.86
C ALA A 9 10.27 -8.71 -3.81
N ALA A 10 10.78 -7.56 -3.33
CA ALA A 10 10.05 -6.71 -2.40
C ALA A 10 8.72 -6.22 -3.00
N THR A 11 8.75 -5.76 -4.26
CA THR A 11 7.54 -5.37 -5.01
C THR A 11 6.56 -6.52 -5.14
N ALA A 12 7.02 -7.75 -5.42
CA ALA A 12 6.17 -8.93 -5.57
C ALA A 12 5.52 -9.43 -4.26
N VAL A 13 6.22 -9.31 -3.13
CA VAL A 13 5.75 -9.74 -1.80
C VAL A 13 4.76 -8.74 -1.20
N THR A 14 4.94 -7.45 -1.47
CA THR A 14 4.11 -6.37 -0.93
C THR A 14 2.59 -6.60 -1.04
N PRO A 15 2.01 -6.96 -2.20
CA PRO A 15 0.56 -7.19 -2.28
C PRO A 15 0.08 -8.39 -1.46
N VAL A 16 0.94 -9.38 -1.21
CA VAL A 16 0.62 -10.54 -0.35
C VAL A 16 0.56 -10.11 1.11
N VAL A 17 1.53 -9.30 1.56
CA VAL A 17 1.54 -8.73 2.92
C VAL A 17 0.31 -7.85 3.13
N LEU A 18 -0.02 -7.00 2.15
CA LEU A 18 -1.21 -6.15 2.20
C LEU A 18 -2.51 -6.97 2.26
N ALA A 19 -2.65 -7.97 1.39
CA ALA A 19 -3.82 -8.85 1.39
C ALA A 19 -3.96 -9.61 2.70
N GLY A 20 -2.86 -10.17 3.22
CA GLY A 20 -2.84 -10.86 4.50
C GLY A 20 -3.26 -9.96 5.66
N ALA A 21 -2.74 -8.73 5.73
CA ALA A 21 -3.11 -7.77 6.76
C ALA A 21 -4.59 -7.38 6.70
N LEU A 22 -5.12 -7.14 5.50
CA LEU A 22 -6.53 -6.77 5.30
C LEU A 22 -7.48 -7.93 5.58
N LEU A 23 -7.20 -9.12 5.05
CA LEU A 23 -8.08 -10.29 5.21
C LEU A 23 -8.02 -10.91 6.61
N TRP A 24 -6.95 -10.63 7.37
CA TRP A 24 -6.86 -11.02 8.78
C TRP A 24 -7.54 -10.02 9.72
N HIS A 25 -7.86 -8.81 9.25
CA HIS A 25 -8.60 -7.85 10.04
C HIS A 25 -10.00 -8.41 10.38
N PRO A 26 -10.43 -8.34 11.65
CA PRO A 26 -11.76 -8.82 12.04
C PRO A 26 -12.86 -8.13 11.23
N PRO A 27 -13.83 -8.87 10.67
CA PRO A 27 -14.91 -8.28 9.89
C PRO A 27 -15.92 -7.61 10.82
N ILE A 28 -16.05 -6.29 10.72
CA ILE A 28 -17.08 -5.56 11.45
C ILE A 28 -18.38 -5.59 10.62
N PRO A 29 -19.45 -6.24 11.11
CA PRO A 29 -20.70 -6.34 10.38
C PRO A 29 -21.43 -4.98 10.33
N GLY A 30 -22.37 -4.84 9.40
CA GLY A 30 -23.22 -3.65 9.32
C GLY A 30 -22.64 -2.49 8.51
N ARG A 31 -23.09 -1.28 8.79
CA ARG A 31 -22.75 -0.08 8.03
C ARG A 31 -21.71 0.73 8.79
N LEU A 32 -20.49 0.78 8.27
CA LEU A 32 -19.42 1.60 8.85
C LEU A 32 -19.58 3.09 8.49
N PRO A 33 -19.06 4.01 9.35
CA PRO A 33 -18.44 3.74 10.65
C PRO A 33 -19.48 3.42 11.74
N ASP A 34 -19.16 2.46 12.62
CA ASP A 34 -19.99 2.02 13.73
C ASP A 34 -19.10 1.80 14.97
N SER A 35 -19.10 2.77 15.88
CA SER A 35 -18.23 2.78 17.07
C SER A 35 -18.60 1.70 18.08
N ALA A 36 -19.89 1.39 18.21
CA ALA A 36 -20.37 0.34 19.10
C ALA A 36 -19.90 -1.04 18.60
N ALA A 37 -20.03 -1.29 17.29
CA ALA A 37 -19.56 -2.54 16.69
C ALA A 37 -18.03 -2.69 16.78
N VAL A 38 -17.27 -1.60 16.66
CA VAL A 38 -15.82 -1.59 16.91
C VAL A 38 -15.51 -1.95 18.36
N ALA A 39 -16.16 -1.31 19.33
CA ALA A 39 -15.93 -1.55 20.75
C ALA A 39 -16.29 -2.99 21.16
N GLU A 40 -17.39 -3.53 20.64
CA GLU A 40 -17.79 -4.93 20.82
C GLU A 40 -16.73 -5.89 20.29
N HIS A 41 -16.24 -5.68 19.07
CA HIS A 41 -15.19 -6.52 18.47
C HIS A 41 -13.86 -6.45 19.23
N ILE A 42 -13.48 -5.28 19.72
CA ILE A 42 -12.29 -5.11 20.55
C ILE A 42 -12.43 -5.91 21.84
N ALA A 43 -13.61 -5.89 22.47
CA ALA A 43 -13.87 -6.63 23.70
C ALA A 43 -13.84 -8.15 23.49
N GLU A 44 -14.34 -8.63 22.35
CA GLU A 44 -14.32 -10.06 22.02
C GLU A 44 -12.92 -10.55 21.62
N HIS A 45 -12.14 -9.72 20.92
CA HIS A 45 -10.91 -10.13 20.24
C HIS A 45 -9.75 -9.10 20.34
N PRO A 46 -9.34 -8.67 21.55
CA PRO A 46 -8.41 -7.54 21.71
C PRO A 46 -7.04 -7.78 21.09
N THR A 47 -6.49 -9.00 21.23
CA THR A 47 -5.19 -9.34 20.65
C THR A 47 -5.22 -9.37 19.12
N VAL A 48 -6.29 -9.92 18.53
CA VAL A 48 -6.42 -9.98 17.06
C VAL A 48 -6.62 -8.56 16.50
N TRP A 49 -7.36 -7.71 17.22
CA TRP A 49 -7.49 -6.29 16.90
C TRP A 49 -6.11 -5.63 16.84
N GLY A 50 -5.34 -5.66 17.93
CA GLY A 50 -4.00 -5.04 17.96
C GLY A 50 -3.05 -5.58 16.90
N LEU A 51 -2.99 -6.91 16.70
CA LEU A 51 -2.10 -7.53 15.72
C LEU A 51 -2.47 -7.20 14.27
N SER A 52 -3.77 -7.16 13.93
CA SER A 52 -4.20 -6.80 12.57
C SER A 52 -3.86 -5.35 12.23
N HIS A 53 -3.95 -4.45 13.22
CA HIS A 53 -3.58 -3.04 13.08
C HIS A 53 -2.06 -2.85 12.91
N ILE A 54 -1.24 -3.62 13.65
CA ILE A 54 0.21 -3.67 13.42
C ILE A 54 0.53 -4.23 12.02
N ALA A 55 -0.16 -5.28 11.60
CA ALA A 55 0.04 -5.87 10.28
C ALA A 55 -0.24 -4.86 9.15
N LEU A 56 -1.25 -3.99 9.31
CA LEU A 56 -1.54 -2.91 8.35
C LEU A 56 -0.46 -1.83 8.33
N ALA A 57 0.13 -1.49 9.49
CA ALA A 57 1.28 -0.58 9.55
C ALA A 57 2.51 -1.19 8.84
N VAL A 58 2.78 -2.49 9.06
CA VAL A 58 3.84 -3.23 8.37
C VAL A 58 3.58 -3.26 6.85
N ALA A 59 2.36 -3.57 6.41
CA ALA A 59 2.00 -3.54 5.00
C ALA A 59 2.25 -2.17 4.34
N SER A 60 1.99 -1.08 5.09
CA SER A 60 2.28 0.28 4.63
C SER A 60 3.78 0.54 4.48
N ALA A 61 4.63 -0.01 5.34
CA ALA A 61 6.08 0.04 5.18
C ALA A 61 6.56 -0.75 3.94
N PHE A 62 5.98 -1.93 3.68
CA PHE A 62 6.27 -2.71 2.47
C PHE A 62 5.91 -1.94 1.19
N LEU A 63 4.78 -1.23 1.18
CA LEU A 63 4.42 -0.34 0.07
C LEU A 63 5.49 0.72 -0.17
N ILE A 64 5.99 1.38 0.88
CA ILE A 64 7.07 2.37 0.75
C ILE A 64 8.30 1.74 0.09
N VAL A 65 8.72 0.56 0.56
CA VAL A 65 9.88 -0.17 0.00
C VAL A 65 9.66 -0.55 -1.46
N ALA A 66 8.47 -1.07 -1.81
CA ALA A 66 8.12 -1.40 -3.19
C ALA A 66 8.18 -0.18 -4.11
N PHE A 67 7.59 0.94 -3.71
CA PHE A 67 7.62 2.16 -4.51
C PHE A 67 9.01 2.79 -4.60
N ALA A 68 9.88 2.63 -3.59
CA ALA A 68 11.29 3.01 -3.70
C ALA A 68 12.04 2.17 -4.76
N ALA A 69 11.75 0.86 -4.80
CA ALA A 69 12.32 -0.04 -5.80
C ALA A 69 11.80 0.26 -7.22
N ILE A 70 10.48 0.50 -7.35
CA ILE A 70 9.86 0.91 -8.62
C ILE A 70 10.42 2.26 -9.07
N HIS A 71 10.59 3.23 -8.17
CA HIS A 71 11.18 4.52 -8.50
C HIS A 71 12.58 4.35 -9.09
N SER A 72 13.43 3.55 -8.44
CA SER A 72 14.78 3.26 -8.92
C SER A 72 14.76 2.61 -10.30
N TYR A 73 13.85 1.66 -10.53
CA TYR A 73 13.66 1.01 -11.83
C TYR A 73 13.20 1.99 -12.92
N LEU A 74 12.22 2.84 -12.64
CA LEU A 74 11.73 3.84 -13.60
C LEU A 74 12.78 4.90 -13.90
N ARG A 75 13.61 5.27 -12.91
CA ARG A 75 14.74 6.18 -13.10
C ARG A 75 15.75 5.61 -14.08
N ASP A 76 16.10 4.32 -13.95
CA ASP A 76 16.97 3.62 -14.90
C ASP A 76 16.34 3.54 -16.30
N ALA A 77 15.01 3.42 -16.37
CA ALA A 77 14.25 3.45 -17.62
C ALA A 77 14.07 4.87 -18.22
N GLY A 78 14.68 5.89 -17.61
CA GLY A 78 14.71 7.27 -18.14
C GLY A 78 13.69 8.22 -17.53
N ASP A 79 12.98 7.84 -16.46
CA ASP A 79 12.21 8.82 -15.70
C ASP A 79 13.14 9.83 -15.01
N ARG A 80 12.75 11.10 -15.07
CA ARG A 80 13.56 12.21 -14.54
C ARG A 80 13.10 12.69 -13.18
N TRP A 81 11.79 12.87 -12.99
CA TRP A 81 11.26 13.52 -11.79
C TRP A 81 9.87 13.05 -11.37
N LEU A 82 9.08 12.45 -12.26
CA LEU A 82 7.67 12.14 -11.99
C LEU A 82 7.54 11.09 -10.88
N SER A 83 8.33 10.01 -10.96
CA SER A 83 8.35 8.98 -9.91
C SER A 83 9.04 9.46 -8.64
N SER A 84 9.97 10.42 -8.72
CA SER A 84 10.63 11.01 -7.56
C SER A 84 9.67 11.87 -6.73
N ALA A 85 8.96 12.79 -7.40
CA ALA A 85 7.91 13.59 -6.76
C ALA A 85 6.77 12.69 -6.26
N GLY A 86 6.37 11.70 -7.06
CA GLY A 86 5.37 10.71 -6.68
C GLY A 86 5.77 9.91 -5.44
N PHE A 87 7.04 9.53 -5.31
CA PHE A 87 7.54 8.76 -4.18
C PHE A 87 7.38 9.49 -2.85
N GLY A 88 7.70 10.79 -2.79
CA GLY A 88 7.48 11.59 -1.57
C GLY A 88 6.01 11.56 -1.11
N LEU A 89 5.08 11.66 -2.06
CA LEU A 89 3.64 11.60 -1.80
C LEU A 89 3.17 10.19 -1.40
N ILE A 90 3.74 9.13 -1.98
CA ILE A 90 3.49 7.75 -1.56
C ILE A 90 3.93 7.54 -0.11
N VAL A 91 5.09 8.07 0.29
CA VAL A 91 5.58 7.98 1.67
C VAL A 91 4.61 8.68 2.62
N LEU A 92 4.24 9.93 2.33
CA LEU A 92 3.29 10.68 3.16
C LEU A 92 1.93 9.98 3.25
N GLY A 93 1.40 9.51 2.12
CA GLY A 93 0.13 8.79 2.08
C GLY A 93 0.17 7.45 2.83
N SER A 94 1.28 6.71 2.74
CA SER A 94 1.43 5.43 3.43
C SER A 94 1.63 5.59 4.94
N LEU A 95 2.37 6.62 5.37
CA LEU A 95 2.51 6.95 6.79
C LEU A 95 1.18 7.41 7.39
N GLY A 96 0.46 8.29 6.69
CA GLY A 96 -0.87 8.72 7.13
C GLY A 96 -1.88 7.56 7.18
N TYR A 97 -1.82 6.64 6.23
CA TYR A 97 -2.67 5.46 6.26
C TYR A 97 -2.28 4.46 7.35
N ALA A 98 -1.00 4.38 7.74
CA ALA A 98 -0.55 3.60 8.89
C ALA A 98 -0.92 4.26 10.24
N LEU A 99 -1.10 5.59 10.25
CA LEU A 99 -1.59 6.31 11.42
C LEU A 99 -3.04 5.95 11.73
N LEU A 100 -3.88 5.70 10.72
CA LEU A 100 -5.29 5.29 10.92
C LEU A 100 -5.42 4.07 11.83
N PRO A 101 -4.80 2.91 11.54
CA PRO A 101 -4.83 1.80 12.48
C PRO A 101 -4.05 2.08 13.78
N GLY A 102 -3.07 2.98 13.76
CA GLY A 102 -2.42 3.44 14.99
C GLY A 102 -3.38 4.17 15.94
N MET A 103 -4.34 4.92 15.42
CA MET A 103 -5.36 5.61 16.22
C MET A 103 -6.30 4.61 16.92
N GLU A 104 -6.61 3.50 16.25
CA GLU A 104 -7.48 2.42 16.77
C GLU A 104 -6.86 1.61 17.92
N PHE A 105 -5.60 1.92 18.31
CA PHE A 105 -5.06 1.49 19.61
C PHE A 105 -5.67 2.28 20.78
N GLY A 106 -6.27 3.44 20.55
CA GLY A 106 -6.95 4.23 21.57
C GLY A 106 -8.11 3.47 22.24
N PRO A 107 -9.12 3.00 21.47
CA PRO A 107 -10.22 2.20 22.00
C PRO A 107 -9.75 0.87 22.59
N LEU A 108 -8.73 0.24 22.00
CA LEU A 108 -8.11 -0.97 22.57
C LEU A 108 -7.52 -0.70 23.95
N ALA A 109 -6.71 0.35 24.10
CA ALA A 109 -6.13 0.72 25.39
C ALA A 109 -7.20 1.12 26.42
N ALA A 110 -8.28 1.77 25.96
CA ALA A 110 -9.43 2.09 26.80
C ALA A 110 -10.11 0.82 27.32
N HIS A 111 -10.39 -0.14 26.45
CA HIS A 111 -10.95 -1.44 26.82
C HIS A 111 -10.06 -2.16 27.85
N GLU A 112 -8.75 -2.26 27.59
CA GLU A 112 -7.81 -2.92 28.50
C GLU A 112 -7.70 -2.24 29.87
N ALA A 113 -7.96 -0.92 29.93
CA ALA A 113 -8.00 -0.14 31.17
C ALA A 113 -9.36 -0.17 31.88
N GLY A 114 -10.37 -0.87 31.34
CA GLY A 114 -11.74 -0.87 31.86
C GLY A 114 -12.50 0.44 31.64
N ALA A 115 -12.06 1.26 30.69
CA ALA A 115 -12.72 2.49 30.27
C ALA A 115 -13.66 2.24 29.07
N ASP A 116 -14.41 3.28 28.71
CA ASP A 116 -15.37 3.24 27.61
C ASP A 116 -14.67 3.34 26.24
N ALA A 117 -14.51 2.19 25.58
CA ALA A 117 -13.88 2.10 24.27
C ALA A 117 -14.73 2.75 23.15
N GLU A 118 -16.06 2.70 23.26
CA GLU A 118 -16.97 3.29 22.27
C GLU A 118 -16.83 4.82 22.29
N ALA A 119 -16.85 5.42 23.47
CA ALA A 119 -16.67 6.87 23.62
C ALA A 119 -15.30 7.34 23.10
N VAL A 120 -14.23 6.55 23.30
CA VAL A 120 -12.91 6.85 22.73
C VAL A 120 -12.92 6.76 21.21
N GLN A 121 -13.59 5.74 20.64
CA GLN A 121 -13.71 5.59 19.19
C GLN A 121 -14.47 6.76 18.56
N ASP A 122 -15.58 7.17 19.16
CA ASP A 122 -16.34 8.34 18.73
C ASP A 122 -15.50 9.62 18.74
N ALA A 123 -14.71 9.83 19.80
CA ALA A 123 -13.82 10.97 19.90
C ALA A 123 -12.75 10.98 18.78
N LEU A 124 -12.22 9.80 18.43
CA LEU A 124 -11.22 9.65 17.37
C LEU A 124 -11.77 9.95 15.98
N MET A 125 -13.07 9.75 15.72
CA MET A 125 -13.67 9.95 14.39
C MET A 125 -13.49 11.37 13.86
N THR A 126 -13.38 12.37 14.75
CA THR A 126 -13.06 13.77 14.39
C THR A 126 -11.71 13.88 13.66
N TRP A 127 -10.73 13.07 14.03
CA TRP A 127 -9.38 13.06 13.46
C TRP A 127 -9.19 11.96 12.41
N PHE A 128 -9.91 10.83 12.55
CA PHE A 128 -9.78 9.69 11.65
C PHE A 128 -10.12 10.09 10.21
N LYS A 129 -11.25 10.80 10.02
CA LYS A 129 -11.73 11.25 8.71
C LYS A 129 -10.74 12.18 7.97
N PRO A 130 -10.22 13.27 8.56
CA PRO A 130 -9.26 14.12 7.88
C PRO A 130 -7.93 13.40 7.60
N VAL A 131 -7.42 12.58 8.54
CA VAL A 131 -6.21 11.78 8.32
C VAL A 131 -6.40 10.83 7.14
N LEU A 132 -7.55 10.17 7.06
CA LEU A 132 -7.92 9.28 5.96
C LEU A 132 -7.94 10.03 4.62
N LEU A 133 -8.63 11.17 4.57
CA LEU A 133 -8.75 11.93 3.33
C LEU A 133 -7.39 12.45 2.85
N ILE A 134 -6.60 13.05 3.74
CA ILE A 134 -5.29 13.61 3.40
C ILE A 134 -4.32 12.50 2.96
N SER A 135 -4.28 11.39 3.70
CA SER A 135 -3.41 10.25 3.37
C SER A 135 -3.80 9.61 2.05
N GLY A 136 -5.09 9.39 1.81
CA GLY A 136 -5.61 8.83 0.57
C GLY A 136 -5.36 9.73 -0.65
N VAL A 137 -5.58 11.05 -0.53
CA VAL A 137 -5.30 12.01 -1.60
C VAL A 137 -3.81 12.09 -1.88
N ALA A 138 -2.96 12.17 -0.85
CA ALA A 138 -1.51 12.16 -1.03
C ALA A 138 -1.06 10.88 -1.78
N PHE A 139 -1.54 9.72 -1.35
CA PHE A 139 -1.20 8.45 -2.00
C PHE A 139 -1.66 8.40 -3.47
N LEU A 140 -2.87 8.87 -3.76
CA LEU A 140 -3.41 8.93 -5.12
C LEU A 140 -2.58 9.84 -6.04
N LEU A 141 -2.20 11.02 -5.56
CA LEU A 141 -1.32 11.92 -6.32
C LEU A 141 0.06 11.31 -6.53
N GLY A 142 0.58 10.60 -5.52
CA GLY A 142 1.81 9.82 -5.64
C GLY A 142 1.72 8.78 -6.75
N VAL A 143 0.64 7.98 -6.73
CA VAL A 143 0.35 6.98 -7.77
C VAL A 143 0.21 7.62 -9.15
N ALA A 144 -0.42 8.79 -9.28
CA ALA A 144 -0.53 9.49 -10.55
C ALA A 144 0.86 9.84 -11.13
N GLY A 145 1.81 10.24 -10.28
CA GLY A 145 3.21 10.44 -10.67
C GLY A 145 3.87 9.17 -11.21
N PHE A 146 3.71 8.04 -10.51
CA PHE A 146 4.21 6.74 -10.99
C PHE A 146 3.53 6.29 -12.29
N ALA A 147 2.22 6.47 -12.40
CA ALA A 147 1.47 6.12 -13.60
C ALA A 147 1.96 6.91 -14.82
N ALA A 148 2.15 8.22 -14.67
CA ALA A 148 2.71 9.07 -15.71
C ALA A 148 4.14 8.63 -16.09
N ALA A 149 4.98 8.30 -15.10
CA ALA A 149 6.33 7.80 -15.33
C ALA A 149 6.34 6.46 -16.10
N ILE A 150 5.47 5.51 -15.75
CA ILE A 150 5.32 4.22 -16.45
C ILE A 150 4.93 4.44 -17.91
N LYS A 151 3.92 5.30 -18.17
CA LYS A 151 3.49 5.59 -19.55
C LYS A 151 4.56 6.31 -20.36
N ARG A 152 5.29 7.22 -19.75
CA ARG A 152 6.32 8.02 -20.42
C ARG A 152 7.57 7.22 -20.75
N THR A 153 8.02 6.37 -19.82
CA THR A 153 9.22 5.54 -20.03
C THR A 153 8.94 4.34 -20.91
N GLY A 154 7.69 3.87 -20.99
CA GLY A 154 7.34 2.66 -21.72
C GLY A 154 7.92 1.40 -21.09
N ALA A 155 8.30 1.45 -19.80
CA ALA A 155 9.06 0.40 -19.13
C ALA A 155 8.39 -0.99 -19.16
N LEU A 156 7.06 -1.03 -19.23
CA LEU A 156 6.26 -2.27 -19.25
C LEU A 156 5.73 -2.60 -20.66
N GLY A 157 5.98 -1.77 -21.68
CA GLY A 157 5.26 -1.86 -22.95
C GLY A 157 3.85 -1.24 -22.87
N ARG A 158 3.11 -1.28 -23.99
CA ARG A 158 1.87 -0.51 -24.14
C ARG A 158 0.70 -1.10 -23.37
N ILE A 159 0.51 -2.41 -23.43
CA ILE A 159 -0.67 -3.09 -22.87
C ILE A 159 -0.49 -3.25 -21.36
N GLU A 160 0.58 -3.89 -20.93
CA GLU A 160 0.92 -4.16 -19.54
C GLU A 160 1.10 -2.86 -18.77
N GLY A 161 1.74 -1.85 -19.38
CA GLY A 161 1.84 -0.52 -18.78
C GLY A 161 0.48 0.16 -18.59
N THR A 162 -0.51 -0.09 -19.46
CA THR A 162 -1.87 0.45 -19.28
C THR A 162 -2.62 -0.31 -18.18
N ILE A 163 -2.50 -1.64 -18.14
CA ILE A 163 -3.11 -2.47 -17.09
C ILE A 163 -2.55 -2.08 -15.72
N ALA A 164 -1.23 -1.98 -15.59
CA ALA A 164 -0.57 -1.58 -14.35
C ALA A 164 -1.02 -0.20 -13.87
N VAL A 165 -1.13 0.78 -14.79
CA VAL A 165 -1.62 2.13 -14.47
C VAL A 165 -3.06 2.12 -13.95
N ILE A 166 -3.96 1.43 -14.65
CA ILE A 166 -5.36 1.33 -14.22
C ILE A 166 -5.44 0.65 -12.85
N ALA A 167 -4.74 -0.46 -12.67
CA ALA A 167 -4.71 -1.19 -11.40
C ALA A 167 -4.13 -0.33 -10.25
N LEU A 168 -3.07 0.45 -10.49
CA LEU A 168 -2.53 1.39 -9.50
C LEU A 168 -3.56 2.45 -9.11
N ILE A 169 -4.28 3.03 -10.07
CA ILE A 169 -5.30 4.06 -9.80
C ILE A 169 -6.45 3.46 -9.00
N VAL A 170 -6.95 2.26 -9.37
CA VAL A 170 -7.98 1.56 -8.61
C VAL A 170 -7.51 1.25 -7.19
N PHE A 171 -6.28 0.78 -7.04
CA PHE A 171 -5.65 0.56 -5.74
C PHE A 171 -5.63 1.84 -4.90
N ALA A 172 -5.15 2.96 -5.45
CA ALA A 172 -5.13 4.23 -4.73
C ALA A 172 -6.53 4.76 -4.38
N ALA A 173 -7.48 4.70 -5.32
CA ALA A 173 -8.85 5.18 -5.11
C ALA A 173 -9.57 4.37 -4.03
N SER A 174 -9.35 3.05 -3.99
CA SER A 174 -9.94 2.17 -2.96
C SER A 174 -9.48 2.52 -1.54
N ARG A 175 -8.30 3.16 -1.36
CA ARG A 175 -7.84 3.64 -0.04
C ARG A 175 -8.61 4.87 0.47
N ILE A 176 -9.29 5.61 -0.39
CA ILE A 176 -10.09 6.79 -0.03
C ILE A 176 -11.49 6.38 0.46
N ILE A 177 -11.95 5.20 0.05
CA ILE A 177 -13.25 4.64 0.42
C ILE A 177 -13.00 3.37 1.28
N PRO A 178 -12.47 3.52 2.51
CA PRO A 178 -12.01 2.39 3.33
C PRO A 178 -13.18 1.70 4.04
N ILE A 179 -14.15 1.20 3.28
CA ILE A 179 -15.31 0.52 3.87
C ILE A 179 -15.64 -0.73 3.08
N GLY A 180 -15.66 -1.87 3.78
CA GLY A 180 -16.18 -3.14 3.29
C GLY A 180 -15.44 -3.65 2.05
N ILE A 181 -16.19 -3.97 1.00
CA ILE A 181 -15.69 -4.72 -0.16
C ILE A 181 -14.51 -4.00 -0.86
N ALA A 182 -14.58 -2.68 -0.95
CA ALA A 182 -13.57 -1.88 -1.64
C ALA A 182 -12.19 -2.01 -0.97
N GLN A 183 -12.13 -1.87 0.35
CA GLN A 183 -10.88 -1.95 1.09
C GLN A 183 -10.37 -3.38 1.22
N PHE A 184 -11.23 -4.33 1.58
CA PHE A 184 -10.78 -5.67 1.95
C PHE A 184 -10.51 -6.59 0.75
N TYR A 185 -11.09 -6.30 -0.42
CA TYR A 185 -10.96 -7.17 -1.61
C TYR A 185 -10.46 -6.44 -2.85
N VAL A 186 -11.05 -5.29 -3.20
CA VAL A 186 -10.66 -4.57 -4.43
C VAL A 186 -9.25 -3.99 -4.29
N GLN A 187 -8.95 -3.37 -3.15
CA GLN A 187 -7.65 -2.78 -2.86
C GLN A 187 -6.49 -3.79 -2.98
N PRO A 188 -6.49 -4.95 -2.28
CA PRO A 188 -5.39 -5.91 -2.38
C PRO A 188 -5.31 -6.55 -3.77
N LEU A 189 -6.44 -6.81 -4.43
CA LEU A 189 -6.44 -7.37 -5.80
C LEU A 189 -5.82 -6.40 -6.80
N ALA A 190 -6.23 -5.13 -6.76
CA ALA A 190 -5.68 -4.09 -7.63
C ALA A 190 -4.17 -3.87 -7.37
N ALA A 191 -3.76 -3.88 -6.10
CA ALA A 191 -2.35 -3.83 -5.73
C ALA A 191 -1.57 -5.03 -6.30
N ALA A 192 -2.11 -6.25 -6.19
CA ALA A 192 -1.47 -7.46 -6.71
C ALA A 192 -1.25 -7.38 -8.23
N VAL A 193 -2.29 -7.03 -8.99
CA VAL A 193 -2.20 -6.89 -10.46
C VAL A 193 -1.14 -5.87 -10.84
N ALA A 194 -1.16 -4.68 -10.23
CA ALA A 194 -0.19 -3.63 -10.52
C ALA A 194 1.25 -4.05 -10.18
N LEU A 195 1.47 -4.50 -8.94
CA LEU A 195 2.80 -4.74 -8.40
C LEU A 195 3.44 -5.99 -8.99
N TRP A 196 2.68 -7.04 -9.33
CA TRP A 196 3.23 -8.22 -9.99
C TRP A 196 3.67 -7.95 -11.43
N LEU A 197 2.92 -7.13 -12.19
CA LEU A 197 3.37 -6.71 -13.53
C LEU A 197 4.68 -5.92 -13.45
N LEU A 198 4.76 -4.97 -12.50
CA LEU A 198 5.98 -4.19 -12.27
C LEU A 198 7.16 -5.07 -11.83
N ALA A 199 6.95 -5.96 -10.87
CA ALA A 199 7.98 -6.88 -10.40
C ALA A 199 8.52 -7.78 -11.51
N THR A 200 7.63 -8.27 -12.39
CA THR A 200 8.00 -9.12 -13.54
C THR A 200 8.88 -8.34 -14.52
N ALA A 201 8.50 -7.10 -14.86
CA ALA A 201 9.28 -6.23 -15.73
C ALA A 201 10.66 -5.88 -15.11
N MET A 202 10.71 -5.64 -13.81
CA MET A 202 11.95 -5.40 -13.06
C MET A 202 12.88 -6.63 -13.10
N TRP A 203 12.32 -7.84 -13.01
CA TRP A 203 13.08 -9.08 -13.07
C TRP A 203 13.70 -9.28 -14.45
N ALA A 204 12.90 -9.18 -15.51
CA ALA A 204 13.35 -9.31 -16.90
C ALA A 204 14.45 -8.27 -17.26
N ALA A 205 14.29 -7.03 -16.82
CA ALA A 205 15.30 -5.97 -17.04
C ALA A 205 16.62 -6.25 -16.32
N THR A 206 16.60 -7.05 -15.25
CA THR A 206 17.81 -7.42 -14.53
C THR A 206 18.57 -8.54 -15.24
N GLU A 207 17.86 -9.52 -15.81
CA GLU A 207 18.45 -10.64 -16.55
C GLU A 207 19.16 -10.14 -17.83
N HIS A 208 18.48 -9.30 -18.62
CA HIS A 208 19.10 -8.71 -19.82
C HIS A 208 20.37 -7.91 -19.54
N ARG A 209 20.45 -7.18 -18.42
CA ARG A 209 21.67 -6.46 -18.03
C ARG A 209 22.81 -7.40 -17.68
N GLN A 210 22.53 -8.52 -17.02
CA GLN A 210 23.53 -9.52 -16.68
C GLN A 210 24.10 -10.20 -17.93
N GLU A 211 23.24 -10.55 -18.89
CA GLU A 211 23.66 -11.14 -20.17
C GLU A 211 24.59 -10.21 -20.96
N HIS A 212 24.23 -8.93 -21.09
CA HIS A 212 25.07 -7.95 -21.79
C HIS A 212 26.43 -7.73 -21.12
N GLN A 213 26.49 -7.70 -19.79
CA GLN A 213 27.76 -7.57 -19.06
C GLN A 213 28.67 -8.79 -19.30
N MET A 214 28.12 -10.01 -19.25
CA MET A 214 28.88 -11.24 -19.49
C MET A 214 29.38 -11.34 -20.94
N ALA A 215 28.60 -10.89 -21.92
CA ALA A 215 29.00 -10.86 -23.32
C ALA A 215 30.12 -9.84 -23.57
N GLY A 216 30.09 -8.67 -22.92
CA GLY A 216 31.12 -7.63 -23.05
C GLY A 216 32.47 -7.98 -22.43
N THR A 217 32.50 -8.88 -21.43
CA THR A 217 33.75 -9.34 -20.78
C THR A 217 34.48 -10.47 -21.51
N ARG A 218 33.94 -10.97 -22.63
CA ARG A 218 34.55 -12.08 -23.42
C ARG A 218 35.34 -11.59 -24.65
N LEU A 219 35.65 -10.30 -24.73
CA LEU A 219 36.53 -9.68 -25.73
C LEU A 219 37.81 -9.21 -25.06
#